data_AF-A0A9D7B6T6-F1
#
_entry.id   AF-A0A9D7B6T6-F1
#
_cell.length_a   1.000
_cell.length_b   1.000
_cell.length_c   1.000
_cell.angle_alpha   90.00
_cell.angle_beta   90.00
_cell.angle_gamma   90.00
#
_symmetry.space_group_name_H-M   'P 1'
#
loop_
_entity.id
_entity.type
_entity.pdbx_description
1 polymer ?
#
loop_
_entity_poly.entity_id
_entity_poly.type
_entity_poly.pdbx_seq_one_letter_code
_entity_poly.pdbx_strand_id
1 'polypeptide(L)'
;MSFSARRSSRVVLGYFFRGLLLLVPITVIVWAVWRVLAFLDGIVPIEIPGLGILTLLAIITIVGWLGSTIFFQPLAEIGDEVLQKVPVIKTMYGALKDMMEALVGSKRKFDRPVLVKLGALEAERLGFITQGTSSI
;
A
#
# COMPACT_ATOMS: atom_id res chain seq x y z
N MET A 1 30.09 -33.12 29.32
CA MET A 1 28.71 -32.70 29.00
C MET A 1 28.77 -31.63 27.90
N SER A 2 28.44 -31.97 26.64
CA SER A 2 28.44 -31.00 25.53
C SER A 2 27.50 -31.50 24.42
N PHE A 3 26.18 -31.36 24.61
CA PHE A 3 25.18 -31.68 23.57
C PHE A 3 23.86 -30.95 23.86
N SER A 4 23.78 -29.64 23.53
CA SER A 4 22.47 -28.97 23.31
C SER A 4 22.55 -27.67 22.49
N ALA A 5 23.74 -27.06 22.35
CA ALA A 5 23.95 -25.72 21.79
C ALA A 5 23.38 -25.48 20.37
N ARG A 6 23.24 -26.52 19.53
CA ARG A 6 22.78 -26.37 18.12
C ARG A 6 21.27 -26.23 17.94
N ARG A 7 20.44 -26.61 18.94
CA ARG A 7 18.98 -26.56 18.83
C ARG A 7 18.39 -25.25 19.36
N SER A 8 19.00 -24.69 20.40
CA SER A 8 18.53 -23.46 21.06
C SER A 8 18.75 -22.20 20.22
N SER A 9 19.83 -22.14 19.44
CA SER A 9 20.13 -20.97 18.59
C SER A 9 19.04 -20.76 17.53
N ARG A 10 18.56 -21.83 16.87
CA ARG A 10 17.49 -21.72 15.86
C ARG A 10 16.18 -21.17 16.43
N VAL A 11 15.87 -21.48 17.69
CA VAL A 11 14.67 -21.00 18.36
C VAL A 11 14.79 -19.51 18.70
N VAL A 12 15.91 -19.09 19.30
CA VAL A 12 16.18 -17.68 19.62
C VAL A 12 16.24 -16.82 18.36
N LEU A 13 16.93 -17.29 17.31
CA LEU A 13 16.96 -16.59 16.02
C LEU A 13 15.55 -16.47 15.42
N GLY A 14 14.71 -17.51 15.54
CA GLY A 14 13.32 -17.45 15.08
C GLY A 14 12.51 -16.36 15.76
N TYR A 15 12.62 -16.21 17.09
CA TYR A 15 11.97 -15.12 17.83
C TYR A 15 12.58 -13.75 17.50
N PHE A 16 13.90 -13.66 17.34
CA PHE A 16 14.58 -12.44 16.92
C PHE A 16 14.09 -11.95 15.56
N PHE A 17 14.05 -12.81 14.54
CA PHE A 17 13.56 -12.43 13.21
C PHE A 17 12.09 -12.07 13.21
N ARG A 18 11.25 -12.75 14.02
CA ARG A 18 9.85 -12.37 14.21
C ARG A 18 9.71 -10.98 14.82
N GLY A 19 10.48 -10.68 15.87
CA GLY A 19 10.51 -9.36 16.49
C GLY A 19 11.02 -8.28 15.53
N LEU A 20 12.10 -8.57 14.80
CA LEU A 20 12.67 -7.67 13.79
C LEU A 20 11.67 -7.35 12.68
N LEU A 21 11.01 -8.37 12.12
CA LEU A 21 9.99 -8.21 11.08
C LEU A 21 8.82 -7.31 11.52
N LEU A 22 8.42 -7.39 12.80
CA LEU A 22 7.37 -6.53 13.37
C LEU A 22 7.86 -5.10 13.65
N LEU A 23 9.10 -4.94 14.13
CA LEU A 23 9.64 -3.64 14.51
C LEU A 23 10.07 -2.78 13.32
N VAL A 24 10.55 -3.39 12.23
CA VAL A 24 10.97 -2.68 11.02
C VAL A 24 9.89 -1.71 10.50
N PRO A 25 8.65 -2.13 10.20
CA PRO A 25 7.64 -1.22 9.67
C PRO A 25 7.29 -0.11 10.65
N ILE A 26 7.20 -0.41 11.96
CA ILE A 26 6.91 0.60 12.99
C ILE A 26 8.02 1.64 13.05
N THR A 27 9.28 1.20 13.05
CA THR A 27 10.46 2.07 13.12
C THR A 27 10.53 2.98 11.91
N VAL A 28 10.30 2.44 10.72
CA VAL A 28 10.28 3.23 9.47
C VAL A 28 9.20 4.30 9.50
N ILE A 29 8.00 3.98 9.98
CA ILE A 29 6.90 4.95 10.11
C ILE A 29 7.29 6.08 11.07
N VAL A 30 7.74 5.75 12.28
CA VAL A 30 8.12 6.75 13.29
C VAL A 30 9.25 7.64 12.78
N TRP A 31 10.27 7.04 12.15
CA TRP A 31 11.39 7.78 11.56
C TRP A 31 10.94 8.72 10.45
N ALA A 32 10.08 8.24 9.53
CA ALA A 32 9.57 9.04 8.43
C ALA A 32 8.73 10.23 8.94
N VAL A 33 7.83 10.01 9.89
CA VAL A 33 7.02 11.07 10.51
C VAL A 33 7.93 12.12 11.16
N TRP A 34 8.89 11.69 11.98
CA TRP A 34 9.81 12.62 12.63
C TRP A 34 10.63 13.43 11.62
N ARG A 35 11.07 12.79 10.52
CA ARG A 35 11.81 13.47 9.45
C ARG A 35 10.99 14.54 8.77
N VAL A 36 9.71 14.27 8.50
CA VAL A 36 8.81 15.26 7.86
C VAL A 36 8.52 16.40 8.82
N LEU A 37 8.22 16.12 10.09
CA LEU A 37 7.99 17.15 11.10
C LEU A 37 9.21 18.08 11.24
N ALA A 38 10.42 17.51 11.38
CA ALA A 38 11.64 18.30 11.47
C ALA A 38 11.91 19.15 10.22
N PHE A 39 11.54 18.66 9.03
CA PHE A 39 11.63 19.42 7.79
C PHE A 39 10.64 20.59 7.76
N LEU A 40 9.41 20.38 8.22
CA LEU A 40 8.38 21.43 8.28
C LEU A 40 8.72 22.50 9.32
N ASP A 41 9.19 22.10 10.51
CA ASP A 41 9.62 23.03 11.57
C ASP A 41 10.78 23.93 11.10
N GLY A 42 11.63 23.42 10.19
CA GLY A 42 12.73 24.20 9.59
C GLY A 42 12.29 25.20 8.52
N ILE A 43 11.14 25.01 7.87
CA ILE A 43 10.59 25.91 6.86
C ILE A 43 9.66 26.95 7.49
N VAL A 44 8.94 26.54 8.54
CA VAL A 44 7.93 27.34 9.23
C VAL A 44 8.34 27.44 10.70
N PRO A 45 9.12 28.47 11.08
CA PRO A 45 9.58 28.66 12.46
C PRO A 45 8.40 29.14 13.32
N ILE A 46 7.49 28.23 13.65
CA ILE A 46 6.31 28.53 14.46
C ILE A 46 6.38 27.69 15.73
N GLU A 47 6.49 28.37 16.87
CA GLU A 47 6.66 27.80 18.21
C GLU A 47 5.35 27.24 18.81
N ILE A 48 4.40 26.81 17.97
CA ILE A 48 3.13 26.26 18.45
C ILE A 48 3.27 24.74 18.59
N PRO A 49 3.22 24.18 19.82
CA PRO A 49 3.32 22.75 20.02
C PRO A 49 2.17 22.02 19.32
N GLY A 50 2.49 21.01 18.51
CA GLY A 50 1.50 20.21 17.76
C GLY A 50 1.15 20.72 16.37
N LEU A 51 1.61 21.91 15.96
CA LEU A 51 1.33 22.46 14.64
C LEU A 51 1.93 21.62 13.51
N GLY A 52 3.13 21.06 13.70
CA GLY A 52 3.74 20.17 12.71
C GLY A 52 2.85 18.97 12.35
N ILE A 53 2.12 18.41 13.32
CA ILE A 53 1.18 17.29 13.10
C ILE A 53 -0.04 17.78 12.29
N LEU A 54 -0.60 18.94 12.63
CA LEU A 54 -1.71 19.53 11.87
C LEU A 54 -1.30 19.84 10.43
N THR A 55 -0.11 20.41 10.22
CA THR A 55 0.42 20.70 8.89
C THR A 55 0.67 19.41 8.10
N LEU A 56 1.22 18.37 8.74
CA LEU A 56 1.38 17.04 8.13
C LEU A 56 0.03 16.46 7.68
N LEU A 57 -0.99 16.51 8.54
CA LEU A 57 -2.35 16.07 8.20
C LEU A 57 -2.95 16.87 7.05
N ALA A 58 -2.79 18.20 7.04
CA ALA A 58 -3.25 19.06 5.96
C ALA A 58 -2.56 18.69 4.64
N ILE A 59 -1.23 18.52 4.63
CA ILE A 59 -0.47 18.13 3.43
C ILE A 59 -0.94 16.76 2.91
N ILE A 60 -1.03 15.75 3.79
CA ILE A 60 -1.49 14.41 3.39
C ILE A 60 -2.90 14.47 2.79
N THR A 61 -3.79 15.25 3.40
CA THR A 61 -5.17 15.43 2.91
C THR A 61 -5.20 16.10 1.54
N ILE A 62 -4.42 17.17 1.35
CA ILE A 62 -4.32 17.87 0.06
C ILE A 62 -3.75 16.94 -1.02
N VAL A 63 -2.66 16.22 -0.72
CA VAL A 63 -2.06 15.26 -1.65
C VAL A 63 -3.04 14.14 -2.01
N GLY A 64 -3.78 13.61 -1.03
CA GLY A 64 -4.81 12.60 -1.27
C GLY A 64 -5.97 13.12 -2.14
N TRP A 65 -6.43 14.34 -1.87
CA TRP A 65 -7.46 15.00 -2.67
C TRP A 65 -7.00 15.26 -4.10
N LEU A 66 -5.77 15.76 -4.28
CA LEU A 66 -5.15 15.92 -5.60
C LEU A 66 -5.06 14.58 -6.35
N GLY A 67 -4.65 13.51 -5.67
CA GLY A 67 -4.60 12.15 -6.22
C GLY A 67 -5.97 11.60 -6.65
N SER A 68 -7.06 12.10 -6.06
CA SER A 68 -8.44 11.76 -6.47
C SER A 68 -8.95 12.57 -7.67
N THR A 69 -8.21 13.60 -8.09
CA THR A 69 -8.61 14.49 -9.19
C THR A 69 -8.05 13.96 -10.53
N ILE A 70 -8.89 13.98 -11.58
CA ILE A 70 -8.56 13.45 -12.92
C ILE A 70 -7.29 14.09 -13.51
N PHE A 71 -6.99 15.33 -13.14
CA PHE A 71 -5.80 16.06 -13.59
C PHE A 71 -4.47 15.42 -13.14
N PHE A 72 -4.47 14.65 -12.06
CA PHE A 72 -3.24 14.05 -11.51
C PHE A 72 -2.91 12.68 -12.10
N GLN A 73 -3.86 12.03 -12.77
CA GLN A 73 -3.69 10.70 -13.38
C GLN A 73 -2.59 10.69 -14.47
N PRO A 74 -2.56 11.64 -15.43
CA PRO A 74 -1.52 11.65 -16.46
C PRO A 74 -0.11 11.88 -15.89
N LEU A 75 -0.01 12.70 -14.84
CA LEU A 75 1.27 12.96 -14.17
C LEU A 75 1.79 11.71 -13.45
N ALA A 76 0.89 10.95 -12.82
CA ALA A 76 1.23 9.69 -12.17
C ALA A 76 1.70 8.62 -13.19
N GLU A 77 1.07 8.56 -14.37
CA GLU A 77 1.44 7.65 -15.46
C GLU A 77 2.85 7.94 -15.99
N ILE A 78 3.17 9.22 -16.24
CA ILE A 78 4.52 9.65 -16.66
C ILE A 78 5.56 9.26 -15.60
N GLY A 79 5.25 9.43 -14.33
CA GLY A 79 6.12 9.03 -13.23
C GLY A 79 6.38 7.51 -13.23
N ASP A 80 5.33 6.71 -13.39
CA ASP A 80 5.43 5.25 -13.48
C ASP A 80 6.29 4.82 -14.68
N GLU A 81 6.09 5.41 -15.86
CA GLU A 81 6.90 5.14 -17.04
C GLU A 81 8.38 5.45 -16.84
N VAL A 82 8.71 6.57 -16.18
CA VAL A 82 10.10 6.94 -15.87
C VAL A 82 10.73 5.94 -14.90
N LEU A 83 10.02 5.55 -13.85
CA LEU A 83 10.49 4.59 -12.85
C LEU A 83 10.68 3.19 -13.48
N GLN A 84 9.86 2.84 -14.46
CA GLN A 84 9.92 1.56 -15.17
C GLN A 84 11.15 1.42 -16.09
N LYS A 85 11.84 2.51 -16.44
CA LYS A 85 13.06 2.48 -17.26
C LYS A 85 14.26 1.92 -16.51
N VAL A 86 14.25 1.91 -15.18
CA VAL A 86 15.34 1.39 -14.36
C VAL A 86 14.93 0.02 -13.79
N PRO A 87 15.54 -1.09 -14.23
CA PRO A 87 15.09 -2.45 -13.90
C PRO A 87 14.94 -2.72 -12.39
N VAL A 88 15.88 -2.24 -11.58
CA VAL A 88 15.85 -2.45 -10.12
C VAL A 88 14.72 -1.66 -9.46
N ILE A 89 14.53 -0.40 -9.87
CA ILE A 89 13.51 0.50 -9.31
C ILE A 89 12.11 -0.01 -9.68
N LYS A 90 11.93 -0.46 -10.92
CA LYS A 90 10.68 -1.08 -11.41
C LYS A 90 10.21 -2.21 -10.50
N THR A 91 11.10 -3.14 -10.15
CA THR A 91 10.73 -4.30 -9.31
C THR A 91 10.33 -3.87 -7.89
N MET A 92 11.04 -2.91 -7.30
CA MET A 92 10.74 -2.45 -5.94
C MET A 92 9.45 -1.63 -5.88
N TYR A 93 9.29 -0.67 -6.80
CA TYR A 93 8.09 0.17 -6.86
C TYR A 93 6.84 -0.64 -7.21
N GLY A 94 6.94 -1.57 -8.16
CA GLY A 94 5.84 -2.49 -8.51
C GLY A 94 5.39 -3.33 -7.31
N ALA A 95 6.33 -3.96 -6.59
CA ALA A 95 6.00 -4.74 -5.39
C ALA A 95 5.33 -3.88 -4.31
N LEU A 96 5.82 -2.65 -4.09
CA LEU A 96 5.23 -1.74 -3.12
C LEU A 96 3.82 -1.29 -3.55
N LYS A 97 3.63 -0.94 -4.82
CA LYS A 97 2.34 -0.53 -5.39
C LYS A 97 1.31 -1.65 -5.27
N ASP A 98 1.67 -2.87 -5.64
CA ASP A 98 0.79 -4.05 -5.54
C ASP A 98 0.38 -4.32 -4.08
N MET A 99 1.32 -4.19 -3.13
CA MET A 99 1.02 -4.29 -1.70
C MET A 99 0.04 -3.19 -1.27
N MET A 100 0.27 -1.94 -1.66
CA MET A 100 -0.63 -0.83 -1.30
C MET A 100 -2.02 -0.98 -1.90
N GLU A 101 -2.13 -1.42 -3.16
CA GLU A 101 -3.41 -1.70 -3.81
C GLU A 101 -4.18 -2.82 -3.10
N ALA A 102 -3.47 -3.85 -2.61
CA ALA A 102 -4.07 -4.93 -1.82
C ALA A 102 -4.55 -4.45 -0.43
N LEU A 103 -3.82 -3.53 0.21
CA LEU A 103 -4.18 -2.95 1.51
C LEU A 103 -5.33 -1.94 1.43
N VAL A 104 -5.36 -1.09 0.41
CA VAL A 104 -6.36 -0.02 0.23
C VAL A 104 -7.60 -0.50 -0.53
N GLY A 105 -7.53 -1.70 -1.12
CA GLY A 105 -8.48 -2.31 -2.05
C GLY A 105 -9.96 -1.90 -1.95
N SER A 106 -10.33 -0.86 -2.71
CA SER A 106 -11.73 -0.55 -3.07
C SER A 106 -11.94 -0.74 -4.57
N LYS A 107 -11.91 -1.98 -5.04
CA LYS A 107 -12.58 -2.35 -6.30
C LYS A 107 -13.55 -3.46 -6.00
N ARG A 108 -14.81 -3.09 -5.74
CA ARG A 108 -15.93 -4.02 -5.76
C ARG A 108 -16.03 -4.64 -7.17
N LYS A 109 -15.34 -5.76 -7.37
CA LYS A 109 -15.33 -6.49 -8.65
C LYS A 109 -16.57 -7.39 -8.84
N PHE A 110 -17.57 -7.28 -7.95
CA PHE A 110 -18.75 -8.14 -7.91
C PHE A 110 -20.08 -7.37 -7.79
N ASP A 111 -20.18 -6.17 -8.35
CA ASP A 111 -21.39 -5.34 -8.20
C ASP A 111 -22.53 -5.68 -9.18
N ARG A 112 -22.32 -6.62 -10.11
CA ARG A 112 -23.32 -7.00 -11.11
C ARG A 112 -23.73 -8.47 -10.98
N PRO A 113 -24.74 -8.78 -10.14
CA PRO A 113 -25.33 -10.11 -10.11
C PRO A 113 -26.07 -10.36 -11.44
N VAL A 114 -25.85 -11.54 -12.01
CA VAL A 114 -26.52 -12.02 -13.21
C VAL A 114 -27.13 -13.39 -12.97
N LEU A 115 -28.26 -13.65 -13.59
CA LEU A 115 -28.92 -14.95 -13.57
C LEU A 115 -28.56 -15.70 -14.86
N VAL A 116 -27.90 -16.83 -14.72
CA VAL A 116 -27.53 -17.70 -15.84
C VAL A 116 -28.48 -18.90 -15.86
N LYS A 117 -29.17 -19.08 -16.98
CA LYS A 117 -30.01 -20.26 -17.23
C LYS A 117 -29.14 -21.40 -17.74
N LEU A 118 -29.18 -22.55 -17.07
CA LEU A 118 -28.51 -23.77 -17.53
C LEU A 118 -29.44 -24.49 -18.51
N GLY A 119 -29.12 -24.47 -19.80
CA GLY A 119 -30.02 -24.87 -20.90
C GLY A 119 -30.58 -26.29 -20.94
N ALA A 120 -30.51 -27.08 -19.86
CA ALA A 120 -31.09 -28.44 -19.81
C ALA A 120 -31.96 -28.71 -18.57
N LEU A 121 -31.87 -27.87 -17.54
CA LEU A 121 -32.71 -27.94 -16.34
C LEU A 121 -33.18 -26.50 -16.16
N GLU A 122 -34.45 -26.24 -15.88
CA GLU A 122 -34.95 -24.88 -15.57
C GLU A 122 -34.35 -24.30 -14.25
N ALA A 123 -33.13 -24.71 -13.90
CA ALA A 123 -32.32 -24.20 -12.82
C ALA A 123 -31.63 -22.90 -13.23
N GLU A 124 -31.92 -21.86 -12.46
CA GLU A 124 -31.23 -20.58 -12.53
C GLU A 124 -30.07 -20.58 -11.51
N ARG A 125 -28.92 -20.04 -11.90
CA ARG A 125 -27.79 -19.81 -10.98
C ARG A 125 -27.43 -18.33 -10.93
N LEU A 126 -27.21 -17.84 -9.71
CA LEU A 126 -26.64 -16.52 -9.47
C LEU A 126 -25.14 -16.55 -9.79
N GLY A 127 -24.71 -15.64 -10.67
CA GLY A 127 -23.31 -15.41 -10.99
C GLY A 127 -22.96 -13.92 -10.90
N PHE A 128 -21.67 -13.60 -10.96
CA PHE A 128 -21.18 -12.22 -11.02
C PHE A 128 -20.31 -12.03 -12.26
N ILE A 129 -20.49 -10.89 -12.95
CA ILE A 129 -19.62 -10.53 -14.08
C ILE A 129 -18.28 -10.02 -13.54
N THR A 130 -17.17 -10.65 -13.95
CA THR A 130 -15.81 -10.36 -13.44
C THR A 130 -15.04 -9.34 -14.29
N GLN A 131 -15.41 -9.14 -15.56
CA GLN A 131 -14.87 -8.10 -16.45
C GLN A 131 -15.95 -7.65 -17.43
N GLY A 132 -16.14 -6.34 -17.57
CA GLY A 132 -16.90 -5.78 -18.68
C GLY A 132 -16.04 -5.83 -19.92
N THR A 133 -16.30 -6.76 -20.83
CA THR A 133 -15.83 -6.63 -22.21
C THR A 133 -16.57 -5.43 -22.79
N SER A 134 -15.98 -4.24 -22.72
CA SER A 134 -16.28 -3.15 -23.63
C SER A 134 -15.83 -3.61 -25.01
N SER A 135 -16.75 -4.31 -25.68
CA SER A 135 -16.64 -4.69 -27.08
C SER A 135 -16.76 -3.44 -27.93
N ILE A 136 -15.66 -3.11 -28.62
CA ILE A 136 -15.54 -2.38 -29.89
C ILE A 136 -16.02 -0.93 -29.88
#